data_AF-A0AAJ2A8X3-F1
#
_entry.id   AF-A0AAJ2A8X3-F1
#
_cell.length_a   1.000
_cell.length_b   1.000
_cell.length_c   1.000
_cell.angle_alpha   90.00
_cell.angle_beta   90.00
_cell.angle_gamma   90.00
#
_symmetry.space_group_name_H-M   'P 1'
#
loop_
_entity.id
_entity.type
_entity.pdbx_description
1 polymer ?
#
loop_
_entity_poly.entity_id
_entity_poly.type
_entity_poly.pdbx_seq_one_letter_code
_entity_poly.pdbx_strand_id
1 'polypeptide(L)'
;LVINVGTLGIGGGSQIAGQSIGRVARTAAESFGPQIERGLERAVPGLRFNAVPEGLKSMVVYPEGLAYRTDLPNHLFGPDGFTKTGQLSGTHNLQNATSVLDAHGATYSLSSTATKGISELEYAYTNANGKLVRGSKTVYEQLIFSDQTMLDMSQRVGQRGYEMYLKDPGTTRFDLSEGGVNFRAYINIDPKTGIPYVGNVHPIR
;
A
#
# COMPACT_ATOMS: atom_id res chain seq x y z
N LEU A 1 -6.21 12.19 7.45
CA LEU A 1 -7.62 12.63 7.48
C LEU A 1 -8.42 11.37 7.75
N VAL A 2 -8.97 11.23 8.95
CA VAL A 2 -9.78 10.07 9.35
C VAL A 2 -11.11 10.65 9.77
N ILE A 3 -12.19 10.25 9.10
CA ILE A 3 -13.55 10.58 9.53
C ILE A 3 -14.23 9.26 9.88
N ASN A 4 -14.57 9.13 11.15
CA ASN A 4 -15.53 8.17 11.65
C ASN A 4 -16.66 8.99 12.28
N VAL A 5 -17.90 8.87 11.78
CA VAL A 5 -19.07 9.47 12.43
C VAL A 5 -20.18 8.43 12.44
N GLY A 6 -20.35 7.81 13.61
CA GLY A 6 -21.61 7.18 13.98
C GLY A 6 -22.47 8.21 14.70
N THR A 7 -23.64 8.53 14.13
CA THR A 7 -24.82 8.96 14.90
C THR A 7 -26.06 8.74 14.03
N LEU A 8 -26.90 7.80 14.45
CA LEU A 8 -28.24 7.58 13.90
C LEU A 8 -29.14 8.76 14.28
N GLY A 9 -29.78 9.37 13.27
CA GLY A 9 -30.95 10.22 13.42
C GLY A 9 -32.14 9.56 12.71
N ILE A 10 -33.18 9.26 13.47
CA ILE A 10 -34.43 8.64 13.02
C ILE A 10 -35.35 9.75 12.48
N GLY A 11 -35.89 9.59 11.27
CA GLY A 11 -36.91 10.48 10.70
C GLY A 11 -37.57 9.84 9.49
N GLY A 12 -38.85 9.47 9.63
CA GLY A 12 -39.62 8.74 8.63
C GLY A 12 -40.09 9.58 7.44
N GLY A 13 -40.63 8.88 6.42
CA GLY A 13 -41.39 9.51 5.34
C GLY A 13 -41.16 8.83 3.99
N SER A 14 -42.17 8.07 3.57
CA SER A 14 -42.27 7.31 2.32
C SER A 14 -42.28 8.19 1.06
N GLN A 15 -41.56 7.80 -0.01
CA GLN A 15 -42.07 7.71 -1.40
C GLN A 15 -40.97 7.22 -2.36
N ILE A 16 -41.30 6.16 -3.09
CA ILE A 16 -40.50 5.58 -4.18
C ILE A 16 -40.83 6.34 -5.47
N ALA A 17 -39.83 6.98 -6.08
CA ALA A 17 -39.87 7.36 -7.48
C ALA A 17 -38.45 7.29 -8.05
N GLY A 18 -38.25 6.38 -8.99
CA GLY A 18 -36.98 6.14 -9.64
C GLY A 18 -36.54 7.32 -10.49
N GLN A 19 -35.36 7.85 -10.19
CA GLN A 19 -34.40 8.49 -11.10
C GLN A 19 -33.23 8.98 -10.24
N SER A 20 -31.99 8.64 -10.64
CA SER A 20 -30.67 9.14 -10.16
C SER A 20 -29.64 8.13 -9.63
N ILE A 21 -29.71 6.84 -10.03
CA ILE A 21 -28.67 5.84 -9.70
C ILE A 21 -27.29 6.18 -10.34
N GLY A 22 -27.23 7.11 -11.29
CA GLY A 22 -26.01 7.42 -12.06
C GLY A 22 -25.00 8.40 -11.42
N ARG A 23 -25.30 9.07 -10.29
CA ARG A 23 -24.40 10.08 -9.71
C ARG A 23 -23.90 9.80 -8.29
N VAL A 24 -24.48 8.84 -7.57
CA VAL A 24 -23.98 8.41 -6.24
C VAL A 24 -22.89 7.33 -6.37
N ALA A 25 -22.87 6.60 -7.51
CA ALA A 25 -21.92 5.52 -7.75
C ALA A 25 -20.47 5.96 -8.07
N ARG A 26 -20.23 7.25 -8.38
CA ARG A 26 -18.86 7.73 -8.70
C ARG A 26 -18.09 8.26 -7.50
N THR A 27 -18.75 8.57 -6.39
CA THR A 27 -18.07 9.16 -5.21
C THR A 27 -17.74 8.13 -4.13
N ALA A 28 -18.18 6.88 -4.27
CA ALA A 28 -17.93 5.81 -3.32
C ALA A 28 -16.73 4.90 -3.69
N ALA A 29 -16.17 5.05 -4.90
CA ALA A 29 -15.08 4.21 -5.39
C ALA A 29 -13.68 4.69 -4.98
N GLU A 30 -13.54 5.88 -4.38
CA GLU A 30 -12.23 6.48 -4.05
C GLU A 30 -11.82 6.38 -2.59
N SER A 31 -12.65 5.79 -1.71
CA SER A 31 -12.42 5.89 -0.25
C SER A 31 -12.49 4.56 0.52
N PHE A 32 -12.87 3.45 -0.12
CA PHE A 32 -13.10 2.21 0.61
C PHE A 32 -12.59 1.00 -0.17
N GLY A 33 -11.41 0.51 0.25
CA GLY A 33 -11.07 -0.92 0.13
C GLY A 33 -12.07 -1.80 0.90
N PRO A 34 -11.96 -3.13 0.79
CA PRO A 34 -13.09 -4.07 0.81
C PRO A 34 -13.87 -4.03 2.13
N GLN A 35 -14.98 -3.31 2.11
CA GLN A 35 -16.05 -3.37 3.13
C GLN A 35 -17.40 -3.79 2.52
N ILE A 36 -17.40 -4.28 1.28
CA ILE A 36 -18.58 -4.91 0.68
C ILE A 36 -18.63 -6.36 1.14
N GLU A 37 -18.98 -6.57 2.40
CA GLU A 37 -19.56 -7.85 2.81
C GLU A 37 -20.63 -7.65 3.88
N ARG A 38 -20.54 -6.58 4.68
CA ARG A 38 -21.54 -6.31 5.74
C ARG A 38 -22.76 -5.49 5.29
N GLY A 39 -22.88 -5.18 4.00
CA GLY A 39 -24.04 -4.46 3.44
C GLY A 39 -25.05 -5.34 2.68
N LEU A 40 -24.62 -6.46 2.10
CA LEU A 40 -25.45 -7.29 1.21
C LEU A 40 -26.14 -8.46 1.91
N GLU A 41 -25.63 -8.93 3.05
CA GLU A 41 -26.25 -10.04 3.78
C GLU A 41 -27.57 -9.66 4.46
N ARG A 42 -27.86 -8.37 4.63
CA ARG A 42 -29.13 -7.87 5.18
C ARG A 42 -30.26 -7.75 4.15
N ALA A 43 -30.00 -7.96 2.86
CA ALA A 43 -30.99 -7.75 1.80
C ALA A 43 -31.66 -9.03 1.27
N VAL A 44 -31.12 -10.24 1.50
CA VAL A 44 -31.76 -11.50 1.08
C VAL A 44 -31.22 -12.69 1.88
N PRO A 45 -31.96 -13.23 2.87
CA PRO A 45 -31.59 -14.47 3.53
C PRO A 45 -31.83 -15.65 2.57
N GLY A 46 -30.77 -16.35 2.16
CA GLY A 46 -30.89 -17.67 1.49
C GLY A 46 -30.13 -17.90 0.18
N LEU A 47 -29.34 -16.95 -0.35
CA LEU A 47 -28.47 -17.27 -1.50
C LEU A 47 -27.24 -18.04 -1.04
N ARG A 48 -27.30 -19.37 -1.13
CA ARG A 48 -26.11 -20.24 -1.11
C ARG A 48 -25.41 -20.15 -2.46
N PHE A 49 -24.32 -19.39 -2.54
CA PHE A 49 -23.39 -19.50 -3.67
C PHE A 49 -22.36 -20.59 -3.41
N ASN A 50 -22.74 -21.85 -3.68
CA ASN A 50 -21.76 -22.88 -4.00
C ASN A 50 -21.31 -22.68 -5.45
N ALA A 51 -20.37 -21.77 -5.66
CA ALA A 51 -19.52 -21.71 -6.84
C ALA A 51 -18.43 -20.67 -6.57
N VAL A 52 -17.26 -21.11 -6.10
CA VAL A 52 -16.05 -20.30 -6.13
C VAL A 52 -15.46 -20.50 -7.53
N PRO A 53 -15.44 -19.50 -8.41
CA PRO A 53 -14.81 -19.64 -9.71
C PRO A 53 -13.30 -19.82 -9.51
N GLU A 54 -12.68 -20.76 -10.22
CA GLU A 54 -11.23 -20.82 -10.34
C GLU A 54 -10.73 -19.48 -10.89
N GLY A 55 -10.04 -18.70 -10.04
CA GLY A 55 -9.61 -17.33 -10.37
C GLY A 55 -9.70 -16.31 -9.22
N LEU A 56 -10.24 -16.68 -8.06
CA LEU A 56 -10.17 -15.85 -6.85
C LEU A 56 -8.74 -15.82 -6.30
N LYS A 57 -7.96 -14.84 -6.78
CA LYS A 57 -6.72 -14.38 -6.15
C LYS A 57 -6.97 -14.22 -4.65
N SER A 58 -6.14 -14.91 -3.85
CA SER A 58 -6.06 -14.83 -2.39
C SER A 58 -6.48 -13.46 -1.85
N MET A 59 -7.73 -13.32 -1.41
CA MET A 59 -8.19 -12.11 -0.73
C MET A 59 -7.52 -12.11 0.63
N VAL A 60 -6.55 -11.21 0.84
CA VAL A 60 -5.85 -11.09 2.12
C VAL A 60 -6.87 -10.66 3.17
N VAL A 61 -7.20 -11.53 4.11
CA VAL A 61 -8.07 -11.23 5.25
C VAL A 61 -7.21 -10.60 6.34
N TYR A 62 -7.51 -9.35 6.70
CA TYR A 62 -6.76 -8.62 7.73
C TYR A 62 -7.40 -8.78 9.11
N PRO A 63 -6.60 -8.87 10.19
CA PRO A 63 -7.11 -8.82 11.56
C PRO A 63 -7.80 -7.49 11.86
N GLU A 64 -8.77 -7.51 12.78
CA GLU A 64 -9.42 -6.27 13.24
C GLU A 64 -8.39 -5.27 13.80
N GLY A 65 -8.57 -3.99 13.49
CA GLY A 65 -7.67 -2.91 13.92
C GLY A 65 -6.43 -2.71 13.02
N LEU A 66 -6.14 -3.63 12.10
CA LEU A 66 -5.08 -3.44 11.14
C LEU A 66 -5.49 -2.47 10.03
N ALA A 67 -4.75 -1.38 9.92
CA ALA A 67 -4.85 -0.44 8.82
C ALA A 67 -3.48 -0.31 8.13
N TYR A 68 -3.51 0.02 6.85
CA TYR A 68 -2.34 0.41 6.07
C TYR A 68 -2.46 1.88 5.69
N ARG A 69 -1.34 2.53 5.42
CA ARG A 69 -1.36 3.77 4.62
C ARG A 69 -2.17 3.53 3.34
N THR A 70 -3.00 4.50 2.95
CA THR A 70 -3.93 4.36 1.82
C THR A 70 -3.23 4.36 0.46
N ASP A 71 -2.03 4.92 0.40
CA ASP A 71 -1.20 5.09 -0.78
C ASP A 71 -0.04 4.08 -0.83
N LEU A 72 -0.12 2.95 -0.10
CA LEU A 72 0.93 1.93 -0.11
C LEU A 72 1.28 1.43 -1.53
N PRO A 73 0.32 1.18 -2.44
CA PRO A 73 0.66 0.75 -3.79
C PRO A 73 1.49 1.81 -4.54
N ASN A 74 1.06 3.08 -4.49
CA ASN A 74 1.78 4.19 -5.10
C ASN A 74 3.17 4.37 -4.47
N HIS A 75 3.29 4.24 -3.15
CA HIS A 75 4.59 4.31 -2.50
C HIS A 75 5.49 3.13 -2.89
N LEU A 76 4.93 1.94 -3.06
CA LEU A 76 5.70 0.74 -3.35
C LEU A 76 6.21 0.71 -4.79
N PHE A 77 5.34 0.87 -5.79
CA PHE A 77 5.77 0.78 -7.20
C PHE A 77 5.85 2.11 -7.93
N GLY A 78 5.27 3.18 -7.38
CA GLY A 78 5.54 4.55 -7.84
C GLY A 78 5.04 4.88 -9.25
N PRO A 79 5.23 6.14 -9.65
CA PRO A 79 6.06 7.14 -8.98
C PRO A 79 5.42 7.77 -7.71
N ASP A 80 6.19 7.84 -6.62
CA ASP A 80 5.79 8.47 -5.34
C ASP A 80 6.35 9.90 -5.17
N GLY A 81 7.46 10.19 -5.86
CA GLY A 81 8.08 11.52 -5.89
C GLY A 81 9.41 11.57 -5.14
N PHE A 82 9.75 12.75 -4.63
CA PHE A 82 11.05 13.00 -3.98
C PHE A 82 10.87 13.57 -2.58
N THR A 83 11.77 13.21 -1.68
CA THR A 83 11.87 13.79 -0.35
C THR A 83 12.28 15.26 -0.43
N LYS A 84 12.16 15.99 0.69
CA LYS A 84 12.64 17.39 0.79
C LYS A 84 14.13 17.54 0.46
N THR A 85 14.93 16.49 0.62
CA THR A 85 16.36 16.47 0.29
C THR A 85 16.62 16.12 -1.18
N GLY A 86 15.57 15.83 -1.95
CA GLY A 86 15.64 15.41 -3.36
C GLY A 86 15.88 13.92 -3.54
N GLN A 87 15.84 13.09 -2.51
CA GLN A 87 16.00 11.65 -2.71
C GLN A 87 14.70 11.02 -3.20
N LEU A 88 14.77 10.02 -4.09
CA LEU A 88 13.61 9.29 -4.57
C LEU A 88 12.90 8.63 -3.38
N SER A 89 11.63 9.02 -3.19
CA SER A 89 10.72 8.45 -2.21
C SER A 89 9.99 7.27 -2.85
N GLY A 90 9.71 6.23 -2.05
CA GLY A 90 9.00 5.04 -2.53
C GLY A 90 9.59 4.50 -3.84
N THR A 91 8.73 4.15 -4.79
CA THR A 91 9.11 3.83 -6.18
C THR A 91 10.15 2.71 -6.25
N HIS A 92 9.83 1.55 -5.68
CA HIS A 92 10.68 0.37 -5.63
C HIS A 92 10.57 -0.52 -6.88
N ASN A 93 9.64 -0.26 -7.81
CA ASN A 93 9.68 -0.89 -9.13
C ASN A 93 10.85 -0.31 -9.93
N LEU A 94 11.76 -1.15 -10.41
CA LEU A 94 12.98 -0.71 -11.11
C LEU A 94 12.68 0.17 -12.32
N GLN A 95 11.72 -0.22 -13.17
CA GLN A 95 11.39 0.51 -14.39
C GLN A 95 10.82 1.90 -14.07
N ASN A 96 9.94 1.98 -13.07
CA ASN A 96 9.39 3.27 -12.63
C ASN A 96 10.47 4.14 -11.98
N ALA A 97 11.36 3.56 -11.19
CA ALA A 97 12.47 4.27 -10.56
C ALA A 97 13.40 4.88 -11.60
N THR A 98 13.85 4.09 -12.59
CA THR A 98 14.76 4.59 -13.64
C THR A 98 14.05 5.61 -14.53
N SER A 99 12.78 5.41 -14.87
CA SER A 99 12.02 6.40 -15.65
C SER A 99 11.93 7.77 -14.96
N VAL A 100 11.72 7.79 -13.63
CA VAL A 100 11.73 9.03 -12.85
C VAL A 100 13.14 9.63 -12.80
N LEU A 101 14.17 8.81 -12.62
CA LEU A 101 15.56 9.28 -12.57
C LEU A 101 16.04 9.83 -13.94
N ASP A 102 15.65 9.20 -15.04
CA ASP A 102 15.96 9.65 -16.40
C ASP A 102 15.37 11.04 -16.67
N ALA A 103 14.13 11.29 -16.22
CA ALA A 103 13.49 12.60 -16.31
C ALA A 103 14.23 13.70 -15.52
N HIS A 104 15.08 13.30 -14.56
CA HIS A 104 15.93 14.19 -13.77
C HIS A 104 17.37 14.27 -14.29
N GLY A 105 17.69 13.64 -15.42
CA GLY A 105 19.05 13.60 -15.96
C GLY A 105 20.03 12.90 -15.01
N ALA A 106 19.54 11.91 -14.24
CA ALA A 106 20.35 11.19 -13.29
C ALA A 106 21.31 10.20 -13.97
N THR A 107 22.42 9.91 -13.30
CA THR A 107 23.23 8.72 -13.55
C THR A 107 22.95 7.69 -12.46
N TYR A 108 23.01 6.41 -12.81
CA TYR A 108 22.77 5.34 -11.85
C TYR A 108 23.51 4.04 -12.18
N SER A 109 23.70 3.21 -11.16
CA SER A 109 24.24 1.86 -11.24
C SER A 109 23.33 0.88 -10.49
N LEU A 110 23.34 -0.38 -10.92
CA LEU A 110 22.63 -1.47 -10.26
C LEU A 110 23.62 -2.49 -9.72
N SER A 111 23.44 -2.87 -8.45
CA SER A 111 24.14 -3.97 -7.82
C SER A 111 23.14 -5.04 -7.41
N SER A 112 23.25 -6.24 -7.98
CA SER A 112 22.37 -7.35 -7.63
C SER A 112 22.56 -7.77 -6.18
N THR A 113 21.45 -8.09 -5.51
CA THR A 113 21.49 -8.72 -4.18
C THR A 113 21.60 -10.24 -4.30
N ALA A 114 21.58 -10.95 -3.16
CA ALA A 114 21.48 -12.42 -3.16
C ALA A 114 20.13 -12.92 -3.70
N THR A 115 19.09 -12.09 -3.68
CA THR A 115 17.76 -12.45 -4.19
C THR A 115 17.64 -12.02 -5.65
N LYS A 116 17.48 -13.01 -6.55
CA LYS A 116 17.27 -12.76 -7.98
C LYS A 116 16.11 -11.80 -8.20
N GLY A 117 16.34 -10.75 -9.00
CA GLY A 117 15.33 -9.73 -9.30
C GLY A 117 15.20 -8.63 -8.25
N ILE A 118 16.03 -8.64 -7.20
CA ILE A 118 16.18 -7.53 -6.25
C ILE A 118 17.58 -6.95 -6.38
N SER A 119 17.67 -5.63 -6.55
CA SER A 119 18.93 -4.91 -6.73
C SER A 119 18.98 -3.64 -5.88
N GLU A 120 20.18 -3.20 -5.54
CA GLU A 120 20.43 -1.85 -5.04
C GLU A 120 20.69 -0.92 -6.24
N LEU A 121 19.84 0.09 -6.39
CA LEU A 121 19.96 1.17 -7.36
C LEU A 121 20.62 2.37 -6.68
N GLU A 122 21.87 2.64 -7.00
CA GLU A 122 22.56 3.87 -6.58
C GLU A 122 22.43 4.92 -7.67
N TYR A 123 22.10 6.17 -7.31
CA TYR A 123 21.85 7.22 -8.29
C TYR A 123 22.36 8.59 -7.82
N ALA A 124 22.63 9.45 -8.80
CA ALA A 124 23.02 10.83 -8.58
C ALA A 124 22.45 11.76 -9.65
N TYR A 125 22.04 12.96 -9.27
CA TYR A 125 21.62 14.01 -10.21
C TYR A 125 21.81 15.40 -9.60
N THR A 126 21.85 16.44 -10.44
CA THR A 126 21.88 17.84 -9.98
C THR A 126 20.47 18.39 -9.98
N ASN A 127 19.99 18.86 -8.83
CA ASN A 127 18.65 19.44 -8.73
C ASN A 127 18.59 20.87 -9.33
N ALA A 128 17.38 21.42 -9.41
CA ALA A 128 17.15 22.76 -9.99
C ALA A 128 17.94 23.90 -9.32
N ASN A 129 18.39 23.72 -8.07
CA ASN A 129 19.20 24.70 -7.35
C ASN A 129 20.72 24.49 -7.57
N GLY A 130 21.11 23.63 -8.51
CA GLY A 130 22.51 23.29 -8.77
C GLY A 130 23.13 22.37 -7.71
N LYS A 131 22.35 21.81 -6.78
CA LYS A 131 22.86 20.93 -5.72
C LYS A 131 22.88 19.48 -6.20
N LEU A 132 24.04 18.84 -6.03
CA LEU A 132 24.19 17.41 -6.24
C LEU A 132 23.42 16.61 -5.18
N VAL A 133 22.53 15.75 -5.66
CA VAL A 133 21.76 14.80 -4.88
C VAL A 133 22.30 13.40 -5.15
N ARG A 134 22.47 12.61 -4.09
CA ARG A 134 22.79 11.18 -4.17
C ARG A 134 21.81 10.39 -3.33
N GLY A 135 21.50 9.19 -3.77
CA GLY A 135 20.71 8.25 -2.99
C GLY A 135 20.88 6.82 -3.46
N SER A 136 20.30 5.92 -2.68
CA SER A 136 20.20 4.52 -3.03
C SER A 136 18.78 4.01 -2.78
N LYS A 137 18.42 2.94 -3.46
CA LYS A 137 17.13 2.27 -3.27
C LYS A 137 17.20 0.80 -3.60
N THR A 138 16.66 -0.04 -2.72
CA THR A 138 16.33 -1.43 -3.06
C THR A 138 15.16 -1.45 -4.03
N VAL A 139 15.35 -1.98 -5.23
CA VAL A 139 14.35 -2.05 -6.30
C VAL A 139 14.15 -3.49 -6.76
N TYR A 140 12.97 -3.78 -7.31
CA TYR A 140 12.63 -5.08 -7.88
C TYR A 140 12.39 -5.01 -9.40
N GLU A 141 12.71 -6.10 -10.08
CA GLU A 141 12.45 -6.30 -11.50
C GLU A 141 11.03 -6.84 -11.72
N GLN A 142 10.20 -6.09 -12.46
CA GLN A 142 8.78 -6.43 -12.67
C GLN A 142 8.57 -7.78 -13.39
N LEU A 143 9.53 -8.21 -14.21
CA LEU A 143 9.51 -9.49 -14.90
C LEU A 143 9.68 -10.70 -13.97
N ILE A 144 10.23 -10.48 -12.77
CA ILE A 144 10.43 -11.52 -11.75
C ILE A 144 9.37 -11.39 -10.67
N PHE A 145 9.13 -10.16 -10.20
CA PHE A 145 8.10 -9.85 -9.21
C PHE A 145 7.14 -8.81 -9.79
N SER A 146 5.91 -9.20 -10.12
CA SER A 146 4.90 -8.21 -10.50
C SER A 146 4.56 -7.27 -9.34
N ASP A 147 4.05 -6.08 -9.65
CA ASP A 147 3.65 -5.08 -8.66
C ASP A 147 2.65 -5.65 -7.64
N GLN A 148 1.68 -6.45 -8.10
CA GLN A 148 0.73 -7.12 -7.23
C GLN A 148 1.41 -8.14 -6.30
N THR A 149 2.39 -8.89 -6.81
CA THR A 149 3.13 -9.86 -5.98
C THR A 149 3.90 -9.13 -4.88
N MET A 150 4.58 -8.03 -5.20
CA MET A 150 5.29 -7.22 -4.22
C MET A 150 4.34 -6.57 -3.21
N LEU A 151 3.17 -6.09 -3.66
CA LEU A 151 2.14 -5.54 -2.77
C LEU A 151 1.60 -6.60 -1.81
N ASP A 152 1.25 -7.78 -2.31
CA ASP A 152 0.72 -8.89 -1.49
C ASP A 152 1.74 -9.35 -0.44
N MET A 153 3.02 -9.46 -0.82
CA MET A 153 4.10 -9.78 0.11
C MET A 153 4.30 -8.67 1.15
N SER A 154 4.25 -7.42 0.71
CA SER A 154 4.38 -6.25 1.61
C SER A 154 3.22 -6.19 2.61
N GLN A 155 2.01 -6.53 2.20
CA GLN A 155 0.86 -6.61 3.09
C GLN A 155 1.01 -7.76 4.10
N ARG A 156 1.41 -8.96 3.68
CA ARG A 156 1.67 -10.06 4.63
C ARG A 156 2.78 -9.73 5.64
N VAL A 157 3.84 -9.05 5.20
CA VAL A 157 4.90 -8.55 6.09
C VAL A 157 4.37 -7.48 7.04
N GLY A 158 3.59 -6.52 6.54
CA GLY A 158 2.99 -5.46 7.35
C GLY A 158 2.07 -6.02 8.44
N GLN A 159 1.23 -6.98 8.10
CA GLN A 159 0.39 -7.69 9.07
C GLN A 159 1.23 -8.35 10.17
N ARG A 160 2.25 -9.14 9.79
CA ARG A 160 3.13 -9.79 10.77
C ARG A 160 3.86 -8.77 11.65
N GLY A 161 4.34 -7.67 11.07
CA GLY A 161 4.96 -6.57 11.82
C GLY A 161 3.98 -5.93 12.81
N TYR A 162 2.72 -5.75 12.42
CA TYR A 162 1.68 -5.22 13.30
C TYR A 162 1.37 -6.19 14.46
N GLU A 163 1.25 -7.48 14.18
CA GLU A 163 1.07 -8.52 15.21
C GLU A 163 2.25 -8.58 16.19
N MET A 164 3.47 -8.31 15.73
CA MET A 164 4.65 -8.20 16.59
C MET A 164 4.62 -6.93 17.44
N TYR A 165 4.23 -5.79 16.85
CA TYR A 165 4.05 -4.53 17.58
C TYR A 165 3.01 -4.65 18.69
N LEU A 166 1.90 -5.37 18.48
CA LEU A 166 0.90 -5.59 19.53
C LEU A 166 1.44 -6.34 20.75
N LYS A 167 2.51 -7.14 20.57
CA LYS A 167 3.18 -7.88 21.65
C LYS A 167 4.26 -7.04 22.35
N ASP A 168 4.90 -6.14 21.61
CA ASP A 168 5.91 -5.20 22.11
C ASP A 168 5.74 -3.83 21.44
N PRO A 169 4.90 -2.95 22.00
CA PRO A 169 4.63 -1.64 21.42
C PRO A 169 5.84 -0.69 21.40
N GLY A 170 6.94 -1.04 22.08
CA GLY A 170 8.19 -0.29 22.02
C GLY A 170 8.93 -0.45 20.68
N THR A 171 8.64 -1.52 19.94
CA THR A 171 9.28 -1.83 18.66
C THR A 171 8.33 -1.51 17.50
N THR A 172 8.70 -0.54 16.66
CA THR A 172 7.87 -0.07 15.54
C THR A 172 8.46 -0.40 14.16
N ARG A 173 9.58 -1.12 14.11
CA ARG A 173 10.29 -1.47 12.87
C ARG A 173 10.63 -2.95 12.88
N PHE A 174 10.27 -3.65 11.81
CA PHE A 174 10.45 -5.09 11.70
C PHE A 174 11.04 -5.46 10.36
N ASP A 175 12.14 -6.22 10.38
CA ASP A 175 12.75 -6.80 9.19
C ASP A 175 12.27 -8.25 9.09
N LEU A 176 11.56 -8.58 8.01
CA LEU A 176 10.89 -9.86 7.82
C LEU A 176 11.06 -10.33 6.37
N SER A 177 11.20 -11.64 6.18
CA SER A 177 11.28 -12.24 4.84
C SER A 177 9.93 -12.81 4.40
N GLU A 178 9.62 -12.67 3.11
CA GLU A 178 8.44 -13.21 2.47
C GLU A 178 8.80 -13.55 1.02
N GLY A 179 8.51 -14.78 0.55
CA GLY A 179 8.79 -15.19 -0.83
C GLY A 179 10.27 -15.09 -1.24
N GLY A 180 11.21 -15.15 -0.29
CA GLY A 180 12.65 -15.00 -0.54
C GLY A 180 13.14 -13.55 -0.65
N VAL A 181 12.26 -12.56 -0.47
CA VAL A 181 12.60 -11.13 -0.42
C VAL A 181 12.56 -10.67 1.04
N ASN A 182 13.57 -9.89 1.45
CA ASN A 182 13.58 -9.22 2.74
C ASN A 182 12.83 -7.89 2.64
N PHE A 183 12.01 -7.60 3.63
CA PHE A 183 11.22 -6.39 3.72
C PHE A 183 11.43 -5.73 5.08
N ARG A 184 11.22 -4.41 5.12
CA ARG A 184 11.09 -3.66 6.36
C ARG A 184 9.69 -3.09 6.49
N ALA A 185 8.99 -3.48 7.56
CA ALA A 185 7.72 -2.88 7.97
C ALA A 185 7.92 -1.78 9.01
N TYR A 186 7.10 -0.74 8.94
CA TYR A 186 7.03 0.35 9.90
C TYR A 186 5.61 0.48 10.44
N ILE A 187 5.48 0.46 11.76
CA ILE A 187 4.22 0.73 12.46
C ILE A 187 4.26 2.18 12.93
N ASN A 188 3.33 2.97 12.40
CA ASN A 188 3.16 4.37 12.76
C ASN A 188 1.97 4.53 13.69
N ILE A 189 1.96 5.60 14.48
CA ILE A 189 0.82 5.99 15.30
C ILE A 189 0.16 7.20 14.64
N ASP A 190 -1.15 7.14 14.38
CA ASP A 190 -1.89 8.31 13.93
C ASP A 190 -1.88 9.36 15.05
N PRO A 191 -1.32 10.56 14.83
CA PRO A 191 -1.19 11.56 15.89
C PRO A 191 -2.53 12.14 16.36
N LYS A 192 -3.62 11.96 15.59
CA LYS A 192 -4.97 12.43 15.94
C LYS A 192 -5.73 11.41 16.75
N THR A 193 -5.61 10.13 16.42
CA THR A 193 -6.42 9.06 17.03
C THR A 193 -5.65 8.18 18.00
N GLY A 194 -4.31 8.21 17.96
CA GLY A 194 -3.45 7.29 18.71
C GLY A 194 -3.47 5.86 18.19
N ILE A 195 -4.14 5.59 17.07
CA ILE A 195 -4.31 4.24 16.54
C ILE A 195 -3.05 3.84 15.75
N PRO A 196 -2.45 2.67 16.03
CA PRO A 196 -1.34 2.15 15.26
C PRO A 196 -1.79 1.65 13.88
N TYR A 197 -0.96 1.85 12.87
CA TYR A 197 -1.19 1.36 11.51
C TYR A 197 0.13 1.03 10.81
N VAL A 198 0.09 0.20 9.76
CA VAL A 198 1.24 -0.09 8.92
C VAL A 198 1.52 1.13 8.03
N GLY A 199 2.51 1.91 8.43
CA GLY A 199 2.87 3.17 7.82
C GLY A 199 3.80 3.05 6.62
N ASN A 200 4.56 1.96 6.50
CA ASN A 200 5.32 1.65 5.30
C ASN A 200 5.75 0.18 5.28
N VAL A 201 5.86 -0.41 4.10
CA VAL A 201 6.53 -1.70 3.88
C VAL A 201 7.26 -1.65 2.54
N HIS A 202 8.56 -1.95 2.53
CA HIS A 202 9.35 -1.93 1.30
C HIS A 202 10.46 -2.99 1.32
N PRO A 203 10.94 -3.45 0.16
CA PRO A 203 12.06 -4.38 0.10
C PRO A 203 13.33 -3.74 0.68
N ILE A 204 14.21 -4.58 1.21
CA ILE A 204 15.56 -4.25 1.67
C ILE A 204 16.55 -5.29 1.12
N ARG A 205 17.83 -4.91 1.03
CA ARG A 205 18.93 -5.79 0.62
C ARG A 205 19.09 -7.04 1.49
#